data_AF-A0A1G8LXB6-F1
#
_entry.id   AF-A0A1G8LXB6-F1
#
_cell.length_a   1.000
_cell.length_b   1.000
_cell.length_c   1.000
_cell.angle_alpha   90.00
_cell.angle_beta   90.00
_cell.angle_gamma   90.00
#
_symmetry.space_group_name_H-M   'P 1'
#
loop_
_entity.id
_entity.type
_entity.pdbx_description
1 polymer ?
#
loop_
_entity_poly.entity_id
_entity_poly.type
_entity_poly.pdbx_seq_one_letter_code
_entity_poly.pdbx_strand_id
1 'polypeptide(L)'
;MRRFPDLIAARGATLVTIDAKTSLPSTHTDRYAVSRACLTAGMQFLGMNTPVPLFYVFGDLGVLTPAEILHYAAIGHQPPGGPYYLVSTRLAHPFDEVFGVPVGSMTA
;
A
#
# COMPACT_ATOMS: atom_id res chain seq x y z
N MET A 1 7.96 -19.36 -0.17
CA MET A 1 8.05 -18.10 -0.96
C MET A 1 6.68 -17.47 -1.00
N ARG A 2 6.52 -16.25 -0.46
CA ARG A 2 5.32 -15.44 -0.72
C ARG A 2 5.46 -14.89 -2.15
N ARG A 3 4.45 -15.04 -3.01
CA ARG A 3 4.47 -14.39 -4.33
C ARG A 3 4.33 -12.89 -4.08
N PHE A 4 5.16 -12.09 -4.76
CA PHE A 4 5.18 -10.64 -4.64
C PHE A 4 5.55 -10.05 -6.01
N PRO A 5 4.80 -9.08 -6.54
CA PRO A 5 3.54 -8.53 -6.01
C PRO A 5 2.39 -9.56 -6.04
N ASP A 6 1.27 -9.25 -5.38
CA ASP A 6 0.07 -10.09 -5.45
C ASP A 6 -0.63 -9.97 -6.81
N LEU A 7 -0.61 -8.76 -7.39
CA LEU A 7 -1.24 -8.44 -8.67
C LEU A 7 -0.33 -7.55 -9.53
N ILE A 8 -0.45 -7.71 -10.84
CA ILE A 8 0.09 -6.80 -11.85
C ILE A 8 -1.10 -6.31 -12.68
N ALA A 9 -1.25 -5.00 -12.81
CA ALA A 9 -2.36 -4.39 -13.54
C ALA A 9 -1.85 -3.42 -14.60
N ALA A 10 -2.56 -3.34 -15.72
CA ALA A 10 -2.22 -2.45 -16.81
C ALA A 10 -3.45 -1.75 -17.39
N ARG A 11 -3.28 -0.48 -17.79
CA ARG A 11 -4.27 0.30 -18.52
C ARG A 11 -3.56 1.15 -19.57
N GLY A 12 -3.77 0.83 -20.85
CA GLY A 12 -3.00 1.46 -21.93
C GLY A 12 -1.50 1.22 -21.75
N ALA A 13 -0.72 2.29 -21.73
CA ALA A 13 0.73 2.24 -21.50
C ALA A 13 1.14 2.21 -20.02
N THR A 14 0.19 2.34 -19.09
CA THR A 14 0.47 2.34 -17.65
C THR A 14 0.49 0.92 -17.12
N LEU A 15 1.57 0.54 -16.45
CA LEU A 15 1.75 -0.72 -15.72
C LEU A 15 1.96 -0.42 -14.24
N VAL A 16 1.27 -1.14 -13.36
CA VAL A 16 1.42 -1.02 -11.91
C VAL A 16 1.48 -2.40 -11.25
N THR A 17 2.07 -2.45 -10.07
CA THR A 17 2.08 -3.63 -9.21
C THR A 17 1.35 -3.34 -7.92
N ILE A 18 0.59 -4.31 -7.44
CA ILE A 18 -0.23 -4.18 -6.23
C ILE A 18 0.06 -5.37 -5.33
N ASP A 19 0.30 -5.08 -4.06
CA ASP A 19 0.39 -6.08 -3.00
C ASP A 19 -0.75 -5.82 -2.02
N ALA A 20 -1.68 -6.76 -1.95
CA ALA A 20 -2.95 -6.62 -1.25
C ALA A 20 -2.80 -6.98 0.23
N LYS A 21 -3.33 -6.13 1.10
CA LYS A 21 -3.20 -6.19 2.55
C LYS A 21 -4.56 -6.32 3.20
N THR A 22 -5.04 -7.56 3.28
CA THR A 22 -6.43 -7.89 3.68
C THR A 22 -6.69 -7.85 5.20
N SER A 23 -5.68 -7.65 6.05
CA SER A 23 -5.83 -7.86 7.51
C SER A 23 -5.12 -6.83 8.41
N LEU A 24 -5.01 -5.57 7.99
CA LEU A 24 -4.17 -4.58 8.68
C LEU A 24 -4.83 -3.41 9.42
N PRO A 25 -6.10 -3.02 9.23
CA PRO A 25 -6.66 -1.97 10.07
C PRO A 25 -6.99 -2.53 11.45
N SER A 26 -6.32 -2.03 12.48
CA SER A 26 -6.86 -2.14 13.83
C SER A 26 -8.11 -1.27 13.91
N THR A 27 -9.28 -1.90 14.07
CA THR A 27 -10.58 -1.22 14.25
C THR A 27 -10.65 -0.35 15.51
N HIS A 28 -9.64 -0.45 16.39
CA HIS A 28 -9.58 0.29 17.64
C HIS A 28 -8.62 1.48 17.60
N THR A 29 -7.70 1.55 16.64
CA THR A 29 -6.62 2.55 16.67
C THR A 29 -6.46 3.35 15.38
N ASP A 30 -7.34 3.15 14.38
CA ASP A 30 -7.28 3.83 13.07
C ASP A 30 -5.89 3.77 12.43
N ARG A 31 -5.24 2.60 12.52
CA ARG A 31 -3.88 2.39 11.99
C ARG A 31 -3.76 1.08 11.23
N TYR A 32 -3.00 1.12 10.14
CA TYR A 32 -2.47 -0.07 9.47
C TYR A 32 -1.23 -0.58 10.19
N ALA A 33 -1.16 -1.89 10.43
CA ALA A 33 0.04 -2.57 10.92
C ALA A 33 0.87 -3.17 9.77
N VAL A 34 1.81 -2.42 9.20
CA VAL A 34 2.61 -2.90 8.06
C VAL A 34 3.87 -3.61 8.54
N SER A 35 4.05 -4.89 8.21
CA SER A 35 5.27 -5.62 8.57
C SER A 35 6.53 -4.95 8.03
N ARG A 36 7.56 -4.78 8.87
CA ARG A 36 8.85 -4.23 8.46
C ARG A 36 9.50 -5.06 7.36
N ALA A 37 9.45 -6.39 7.47
CA ALA A 37 10.00 -7.29 6.47
C ALA A 37 9.28 -7.13 5.11
N CYS A 38 7.95 -6.94 5.15
CA CYS A 38 7.19 -6.66 3.94
C CYS A 38 7.58 -5.32 3.32
N LEU A 39 7.74 -4.27 4.12
CA LEU A 39 8.16 -2.96 3.62
C LEU A 39 9.54 -3.04 2.96
N THR A 40 10.50 -3.72 3.58
CA THR A 40 11.83 -3.94 3.01
C THR A 40 11.75 -4.66 1.66
N ALA A 41 10.95 -5.73 1.56
CA ALA A 41 10.76 -6.44 0.30
C ALA A 41 10.16 -5.54 -0.80
N GLY A 42 9.18 -4.68 -0.46
CA GLY A 42 8.62 -3.72 -1.40
C GLY A 42 9.62 -2.66 -1.87
N MET A 43 10.48 -2.16 -0.97
CA MET A 43 11.55 -1.23 -1.33
C MET A 43 12.60 -1.88 -2.25
N GLN A 44 12.97 -3.13 -1.98
CA GLN A 44 13.87 -3.90 -2.86
C GLN A 44 13.24 -4.12 -4.23
N PHE A 45 11.95 -4.47 -4.28
CA PHE A 45 11.22 -4.65 -5.53
C PHE A 45 11.22 -3.37 -6.38
N LEU A 46 10.91 -2.22 -5.80
CA LEU A 46 10.94 -0.93 -6.48
C LEU A 46 12.34 -0.63 -7.05
N GLY A 47 13.39 -0.87 -6.27
CA GLY A 47 14.77 -0.68 -6.70
C GLY A 47 15.17 -1.57 -7.88
N MET A 48 14.65 -2.80 -7.96
CA MET A 48 14.97 -3.74 -9.05
C MET A 48 14.10 -3.58 -10.29
N ASN A 49 12.88 -3.06 -10.15
CA ASN A 49 11.88 -3.03 -11.23
C ASN A 49 11.50 -1.61 -11.66
N THR A 50 12.35 -0.63 -11.40
CA THR A 50 12.14 0.75 -11.86
C THR A 50 11.96 0.79 -13.39
N PRO A 51 10.94 1.50 -13.93
CA PRO A 51 10.07 2.48 -13.26
C PRO A 51 8.70 1.95 -12.81
N VAL A 52 8.50 0.64 -12.67
CA VAL A 52 7.19 0.06 -12.34
C VAL A 52 6.80 0.39 -10.88
N PRO A 53 5.72 1.15 -10.64
CA PRO A 53 5.29 1.50 -9.29
C PRO A 53 4.69 0.29 -8.56
N LEU A 54 4.77 0.34 -7.24
CA LEU A 54 4.21 -0.64 -6.32
C LEU A 54 3.31 0.06 -5.31
N PHE A 55 2.09 -0.45 -5.19
CA PHE A 55 1.09 0.04 -4.25
C PHE A 55 0.72 -1.06 -3.25
N TYR A 56 0.61 -0.68 -1.98
CA TYR A 56 -0.09 -1.49 -0.99
C TYR A 56 -1.54 -1.04 -0.94
N VAL A 57 -2.44 -1.99 -1.20
CA VAL A 57 -3.90 -1.76 -1.14
C VAL A 57 -4.42 -2.48 0.10
N PHE A 58 -4.99 -1.72 1.04
CA PHE A 58 -5.49 -2.23 2.31
C PHE A 58 -6.95 -2.73 2.19
N GLY A 59 -7.39 -3.50 3.18
CA GLY A 59 -8.72 -4.13 3.18
C GLY A 59 -9.90 -3.14 3.16
N ASP A 60 -9.68 -1.89 3.55
CA ASP A 60 -10.62 -0.77 3.46
C ASP A 60 -10.45 0.07 2.18
N LEU A 61 -9.69 -0.44 1.20
CA LEU A 61 -9.36 0.22 -0.06
C LEU A 61 -8.52 1.50 0.08
N GLY A 62 -7.89 1.72 1.25
CA GLY A 62 -6.81 2.69 1.35
C GLY A 62 -5.60 2.25 0.53
N VAL A 63 -4.88 3.22 -0.03
CA VAL A 63 -3.69 2.98 -0.86
C VAL A 63 -2.51 3.79 -0.32
N LEU A 64 -1.37 3.12 -0.18
CA LEU A 64 -0.09 3.74 0.11
C LEU A 64 1.04 3.08 -0.69
N THR A 65 2.06 3.85 -1.02
CA THR A 65 3.33 3.34 -1.53
C THR A 65 4.26 2.90 -0.40
N PRO A 66 5.24 2.03 -0.66
CA PRO A 66 6.30 1.74 0.30
C PRO A 66 7.03 2.99 0.84
N ALA A 67 7.30 3.97 -0.03
CA ALA A 67 7.98 5.20 0.37
C ALA A 67 7.13 6.04 1.34
N GLU A 68 5.83 6.16 1.10
CA GLU A 68 4.89 6.84 2.00
C GLU A 68 4.80 6.14 3.35
N ILE A 69 4.73 4.80 3.38
CA ILE A 69 4.71 4.06 4.64
C ILE A 69 5.99 4.33 5.44
N LEU A 70 7.16 4.30 4.79
CA LEU A 70 8.43 4.60 5.45
C LEU A 70 8.44 6.03 6.03
N HIS A 71 7.98 7.00 5.23
CA HIS A 71 7.92 8.40 5.64
C HIS A 71 6.92 8.62 6.79
N TYR A 72 5.69 8.11 6.67
CA TYR A 72 4.64 8.26 7.67
C TYR A 72 4.93 7.50 8.97
N ALA A 73 5.63 6.37 8.88
CA ALA A 73 6.09 5.66 10.06
C ALA A 73 7.22 6.38 10.80
N ALA A 74 8.00 7.22 10.13
CA ALA A 74 9.05 8.03 10.76
C ALA A 74 8.47 9.21 11.57
N ILE A 75 7.35 9.76 11.14
CA ILE A 75 6.65 10.87 11.82
C ILE A 75 5.60 10.40 12.84
N GLY A 76 5.21 9.12 12.80
CA GLY A 76 4.17 8.53 13.65
C GLY A 76 4.68 7.91 14.96
N HIS A 77 3.75 7.35 15.75
CA HIS A 77 4.07 6.56 16.94
C HIS A 77 4.78 5.27 16.52
N GLN A 78 6.10 5.20 16.76
CA GLN A 78 6.89 3.99 16.59
C GLN A 78 6.91 3.22 17.92
N PRO A 79 6.31 2.01 18.00
CA PRO A 79 6.65 1.10 19.06
C PRO A 79 8.16 0.77 18.91
N PRO A 80 8.99 1.00 19.94
CA PRO A 80 10.42 0.67 19.84
C PRO A 80 10.59 -0.82 19.52
N GLY A 81 11.34 -1.14 18.46
CA GLY A 81 11.76 -2.52 18.15
C GLY A 81 10.68 -3.49 17.65
N GLY A 82 9.45 -3.04 17.38
CA GLY A 82 8.37 -3.93 16.93
C GLY A 82 8.53 -4.44 15.48
N PRO A 83 7.95 -5.60 15.13
CA PRO A 83 8.00 -6.16 13.77
C PRO A 83 7.11 -5.44 12.74
N TYR A 84 6.39 -4.39 13.17
CA TYR A 84 5.44 -3.63 12.36
C TYR A 84 5.69 -2.13 12.45
N TYR A 85 5.38 -1.42 11.37
CA TYR A 85 5.11 0.01 11.36
C TYR A 85 3.61 0.24 11.56
N LEU A 86 3.25 1.24 12.35
CA LEU A 86 1.87 1.65 12.56
C LEU A 86 1.61 2.98 11.84
N VAL A 87 0.86 2.93 10.74
CA VAL A 87 0.56 4.10 9.90
C VAL A 87 -0.90 4.49 10.07
N SER A 88 -1.17 5.78 10.29
CA SER A 88 -2.55 6.29 10.38
C SER A 88 -3.31 6.02 9.07
N THR A 89 -4.53 5.47 9.16
CA THR A 89 -5.36 5.23 7.97
C THR A 89 -5.75 6.54 7.26
N ARG A 90 -5.78 7.66 8.00
CA ARG A 90 -6.08 9.00 7.48
C ARG A 90 -5.08 9.54 6.46
N LEU A 91 -3.91 8.91 6.35
CA LEU A 91 -2.87 9.27 5.38
C LEU A 91 -2.97 8.46 4.09
N ALA A 92 -3.89 7.49 4.03
CA ALA A 92 -4.09 6.66 2.85
C ALA A 92 -4.88 7.41 1.78
N HIS A 93 -4.51 7.18 0.53
CA HIS A 93 -5.28 7.65 -0.61
C HIS A 93 -6.48 6.72 -0.85
N PRO A 94 -7.67 7.23 -1.19
CA PRO A 94 -8.77 6.41 -1.68
C PRO A 94 -8.38 5.65 -2.95
N PHE A 95 -8.79 4.37 -3.06
CA PHE A 95 -8.50 3.54 -4.24
C PHE A 95 -8.87 4.21 -5.57
N ASP A 96 -10.07 4.79 -5.65
CA ASP A 96 -10.57 5.40 -6.88
C ASP A 96 -9.82 6.71 -7.23
N GLU A 97 -9.21 7.38 -6.26
CA GLU A 97 -8.36 8.54 -6.52
C GLU A 97 -7.04 8.11 -7.17
N VAL A 98 -6.51 6.95 -6.79
CA VAL A 98 -5.24 6.41 -7.33
C VAL A 98 -5.44 5.71 -8.67
N PHE A 99 -6.47 4.86 -8.79
CA PHE A 99 -6.65 3.99 -9.95
C PHE A 99 -7.76 4.46 -10.91
N GLY A 100 -8.59 5.42 -10.48
CA GLY A 100 -9.76 5.90 -11.20
C GLY A 100 -11.01 5.06 -10.91
N VAL A 101 -12.18 5.66 -11.15
CA VAL A 101 -13.48 4.98 -11.04
C VAL A 101 -13.72 4.02 -12.21
N PRO A 102 -14.50 2.94 -12.03
CA PRO A 102 -14.87 2.06 -13.13
C PRO A 102 -15.68 2.82 -14.20
N VAL A 103 -15.36 2.60 -15.48
CA VAL A 103 -15.95 3.30 -16.63
C VAL A 103 -17.48 3.15 -16.73
N GLY A 104 -18.06 2.10 -16.13
CA GLY A 104 -19.51 1.86 -16.09
C GLY A 104 -20.27 2.52 -14.94
N SER A 105 -19.59 3.26 -14.06
CA SER A 105 -20.21 3.85 -12.85
C SER A 105 -20.78 5.26 -13.10
N MET A 106 -20.62 5.79 -14.31
CA MET A 106 -20.96 7.17 -14.68
C MET A 106 -22.35 7.32 -15.31
N THR A 107 -23.28 6.43 -14.96
CA THR A 107 -24.71 6.54 -15.32
C THR A 107 -25.58 6.36 -14.08
N ALA A 108 -25.86 7.45 -13.38
CA ALA A 108 -27.04 7.65 -12.53
C ALA A 108 -27.29 9.15 -12.40
#